data_AF-H0T7S0-F1
#
_entry.id   AF-H0T7S0-F1
#
_cell.length_a   1.000
_cell.length_b   1.000
_cell.length_c   1.000
_cell.angle_alpha   90.00
_cell.angle_beta   90.00
_cell.angle_gamma   90.00
#
_symmetry.space_group_name_H-M   'P 1'
#
loop_
_entity.id
_entity.type
_entity.pdbx_description
1 polymer ?
#
loop_
_entity_poly.entity_id
_entity_poly.type
_entity_poly.pdbx_seq_one_letter_code
_entity_poly.pdbx_strand_id
1 'polypeptide(L)'
;MITSFQMRAARALLGIDQKTLAELAGVSLPTIQRMEASTGNVRGVVDSLTKVVDALNRAGVDLIGEHARSEDGGRGVRLRDPGPPRRMGRQTDIARDGAS
;
A
#
# COMPACT_ATOMS: atom_id res chain seq x y z
N MET A 1 -5.22 -5.82 12.20
CA MET A 1 -3.75 -5.62 12.29
C MET A 1 -3.13 -6.11 11.00
N ILE A 2 -2.24 -5.34 10.37
CA ILE A 2 -1.61 -5.67 9.07
C ILE A 2 -0.17 -6.20 9.27
N THR A 3 0.34 -6.96 8.30
CA THR A 3 1.73 -7.46 8.31
C THR A 3 2.63 -6.71 7.34
N SER A 4 3.94 -6.79 7.56
CA SER A 4 4.95 -6.25 6.63
C SER A 4 4.90 -6.91 5.24
N PHE A 5 4.46 -8.17 5.16
CA PHE A 5 4.23 -8.87 3.90
C PHE A 5 3.03 -8.29 3.14
N GLN A 6 1.92 -7.99 3.83
CA GLN A 6 0.77 -7.35 3.21
C GLN A 6 1.10 -5.95 2.68
N MET A 7 1.92 -5.17 3.40
CA MET A 7 2.38 -3.86 2.90
C MET A 7 3.19 -3.97 1.60
N ARG A 8 4.18 -4.87 1.58
CA ARG A 8 5.02 -5.09 0.38
C ARG A 8 4.21 -5.61 -0.81
N ALA A 9 3.31 -6.55 -0.56
CA ALA A 9 2.41 -7.09 -1.59
C ALA A 9 1.48 -6.00 -2.15
N ALA A 10 0.91 -5.15 -1.28
CA ALA A 10 0.06 -4.04 -1.71
C ALA A 10 0.79 -3.05 -2.60
N ARG A 11 2.02 -2.66 -2.24
CA ARG A 11 2.84 -1.81 -3.10
C ARG A 11 3.19 -2.46 -4.42
N ALA A 12 3.54 -3.75 -4.39
CA ALA A 12 3.87 -4.50 -5.59
C ALA A 12 2.68 -4.57 -6.56
N LEU A 13 1.48 -4.82 -6.03
CA LEU A 13 0.24 -4.75 -6.80
C LEU A 13 0.10 -3.36 -7.42
N LEU A 14 0.11 -2.30 -6.61
CA LEU A 14 -0.06 -0.91 -7.06
C LEU A 14 1.06 -0.38 -7.97
N GLY A 15 2.19 -1.08 -8.09
CA GLY A 15 3.34 -0.64 -8.86
C GLY A 15 4.05 0.58 -8.26
N ILE A 16 3.96 0.79 -6.95
CA ILE A 16 4.53 1.96 -6.26
C ILE A 16 5.73 1.61 -5.37
N ASP A 17 6.66 2.55 -5.23
CA ASP A 17 7.80 2.42 -4.32
C ASP A 17 7.46 2.87 -2.88
N GLN A 18 8.40 2.70 -1.95
CA GLN A 18 8.21 3.10 -0.55
C GLN A 18 8.03 4.61 -0.37
N LYS A 19 8.67 5.42 -1.22
CA LYS A 19 8.60 6.89 -1.17
C LYS A 19 7.19 7.36 -1.55
N THR A 20 6.66 6.82 -2.64
CA THR A 20 5.30 7.08 -3.11
C THR A 20 4.28 6.66 -2.04
N LEU A 21 4.45 5.50 -1.41
CA LEU A 21 3.56 5.09 -0.30
C LEU A 21 3.65 6.06 0.88
N ALA A 22 4.84 6.52 1.24
CA ALA A 22 5.03 7.48 2.33
C ALA A 22 4.29 8.80 2.05
N GLU A 23 4.40 9.31 0.81
CA GLU A 23 3.70 10.50 0.34
C GLU A 23 2.17 10.32 0.37
N LEU A 24 1.65 9.21 -0.17
CA LEU A 24 0.21 8.90 -0.17
C LEU A 24 -0.38 8.75 1.24
N ALA A 25 0.42 8.27 2.18
CA ALA A 25 0.03 8.08 3.58
C ALA A 25 0.29 9.30 4.47
N GLY A 26 1.00 10.33 3.98
CA GLY A 26 1.38 11.49 4.80
C GLY A 26 2.26 11.10 6.00
N VAL A 27 3.16 10.12 5.82
CA VAL A 27 4.14 9.69 6.83
C VAL A 27 5.56 9.78 6.28
N SER A 28 6.56 9.72 7.14
CA SER A 28 7.96 9.77 6.69
C SER A 28 8.41 8.46 6.04
N LEU A 29 9.31 8.52 5.05
CA LEU A 29 9.91 7.33 4.43
C LEU A 29 10.54 6.36 5.46
N PRO A 30 11.29 6.82 6.50
CA PRO A 30 11.78 5.93 7.55
C PRO A 30 10.67 5.19 8.30
N THR A 31 9.47 5.78 8.41
CA THR A 31 8.31 5.11 9.00
C THR A 31 7.88 3.92 8.15
N ILE A 32 7.75 4.09 6.84
CA ILE A 32 7.44 2.98 5.91
C ILE A 32 8.52 1.90 5.97
N GLN A 33 9.81 2.28 5.94
CA GLN A 33 10.93 1.34 6.00
C GLN A 33 10.91 0.49 7.29
N ARG A 34 10.69 1.11 8.46
CA ARG A 34 10.55 0.37 9.72
C ARG A 34 9.35 -0.58 9.73
N MET A 35 8.21 -0.14 9.17
CA MET A 35 7.02 -0.98 9.09
C MET A 35 7.26 -2.20 8.19
N GLU A 36 7.88 -2.04 7.02
CA GLU A 36 8.18 -3.15 6.12
C GLU A 36 9.31 -4.07 6.63
N ALA A 37 10.20 -3.57 7.49
CA ALA A 37 11.25 -4.37 8.13
C ALA A 37 10.74 -5.18 9.33
N SER A 38 9.51 -4.95 9.80
CA SER A 38 8.95 -5.65 10.96
C SER A 38 8.78 -7.16 10.70
N THR A 39 9.21 -7.99 11.64
CA THR A 39 8.97 -9.44 11.62
C THR A 39 7.55 -9.73 12.16
N GLY A 40 6.61 -10.00 11.24
CA GLY A 40 5.22 -10.30 11.57
C GLY A 40 4.31 -9.07 11.53
N ASN A 41 3.54 -8.85 12.59
CA ASN A 41 2.65 -7.70 12.68
C ASN A 41 3.47 -6.40 12.78
N VAL A 42 3.04 -5.39 12.03
CA VAL A 42 3.65 -4.06 12.09
C VAL A 42 3.36 -3.46 13.46
N ARG A 43 4.39 -3.34 14.31
CA ARG A 43 4.32 -2.65 15.60
C ARG A 43 4.66 -1.19 15.37
N GLY A 44 3.74 -0.28 15.67
CA GLY A 44 3.94 1.15 15.46
C GLY A 44 2.87 2.00 16.12
N VAL A 45 3.05 3.32 16.05
CA VAL A 45 2.04 4.31 16.45
C VAL A 45 0.78 4.02 15.62
N VAL A 46 -0.32 3.67 16.30
CA VAL A 46 -1.59 3.24 15.68
C VAL A 46 -2.05 4.24 14.60
N ASP A 47 -1.87 5.54 14.84
CA ASP A 47 -2.20 6.61 13.89
C ASP A 47 -1.48 6.45 12.53
N SER A 48 -0.15 6.27 12.54
CA SER A 48 0.62 6.05 11.31
C SER A 48 0.18 4.79 10.57
N LEU A 49 -0.17 3.74 11.31
CA LEU A 49 -0.64 2.49 10.71
C LEU A 49 -1.98 2.70 9.99
N THR A 50 -2.92 3.39 10.64
CA THR A 50 -4.21 3.74 10.05
C THR A 50 -4.04 4.56 8.77
N LYS A 51 -3.18 5.59 8.80
CA LYS A 51 -2.88 6.41 7.62
C LYS A 51 -2.37 5.59 6.43
N VAL A 52 -1.49 4.62 6.69
CA VAL A 52 -0.95 3.72 5.66
C VAL A 52 -2.03 2.79 5.10
N VAL A 53 -2.87 2.19 5.97
CA VAL A 53 -3.99 1.35 5.53
C VAL A 53 -4.96 2.13 4.65
N ASP A 54 -5.33 3.34 5.08
CA ASP A 54 -6.24 4.19 4.32
C ASP A 54 -5.64 4.61 2.97
N ALA A 55 -4.34 4.92 2.93
CA ALA A 55 -3.66 5.24 1.68
C ALA A 55 -3.69 4.08 0.69
N LEU A 56 -3.41 2.85 1.14
CA LEU A 56 -3.50 1.64 0.31
C LEU A 56 -4.93 1.40 -0.18
N ASN A 57 -5.93 1.54 0.70
CA ASN A 57 -7.33 1.42 0.33
C ASN A 57 -7.76 2.43 -0.74
N ARG A 58 -7.39 3.70 -0.56
CA ARG A 58 -7.65 4.78 -1.55
C ARG A 58 -6.92 4.56 -2.87
N ALA A 59 -5.76 3.92 -2.84
CA ALA A 59 -4.98 3.63 -4.03
C ALA A 59 -5.54 2.44 -4.84
N GLY A 60 -6.51 1.70 -4.32
CA GLY A 60 -7.24 0.67 -5.08
C GLY A 60 -6.94 -0.77 -4.67
N VAL A 61 -6.40 -1.01 -3.49
CA VAL A 61 -6.27 -2.38 -2.93
C VAL A 61 -7.15 -2.59 -1.71
N ASP A 62 -7.46 -3.85 -1.42
CA ASP A 62 -8.07 -4.31 -0.17
C ASP A 62 -7.08 -5.18 0.59
N LEU A 63 -6.94 -4.94 1.89
CA LEU A 63 -6.17 -5.79 2.80
C LEU A 63 -7.10 -6.84 3.43
N ILE A 64 -6.87 -8.11 3.12
CA ILE A 64 -7.67 -9.23 3.60
C ILE A 64 -7.09 -9.70 4.94
N GLY A 65 -7.90 -9.66 6.00
CA GLY A 65 -7.53 -10.20 7.31
C GLY A 65 -7.61 -11.73 7.35
N GLU A 66 -6.96 -12.34 8.35
CA GLU A 66 -6.85 -13.81 8.47
C GLU A 66 -8.19 -14.56 8.50
N HIS A 67 -9.23 -13.92 9.03
CA HIS A 67 -10.59 -14.46 9.11
C HIS A 67 -11.58 -13.69 8.23
N ALA A 68 -11.08 -12.85 7.31
CA ALA A 68 -11.95 -12.22 6.34
C ALA A 68 -12.48 -13.27 5.36
N ARG A 69 -13.69 -13.06 4.83
CA ARG A 69 -14.31 -13.98 3.86
C ARG A 69 -13.37 -14.14 2.65
N SER A 70 -12.77 -15.30 2.55
CA SER A 70 -11.86 -15.78 1.50
C SER A 70 -12.11 -17.29 1.41
N GLU A 71 -12.07 -17.88 0.21
CA GLU A 71 -12.38 -19.31 0.03
C GLU A 71 -11.49 -20.21 0.90
N ASP A 72 -10.19 -19.89 0.98
CA ASP A 72 -9.20 -20.67 1.75
C ASP A 72 -8.77 -19.99 3.07
N GLY A 73 -9.35 -18.83 3.41
CA GLY A 73 -8.95 -18.01 4.56
C GLY A 73 -7.59 -17.31 4.38
N GLY A 74 -7.00 -16.87 5.49
CA GLY A 74 -5.64 -16.32 5.51
C GLY A 74 -5.53 -14.84 5.14
N ARG A 75 -4.35 -14.28 5.40
CA ARG A 75 -4.05 -12.86 5.12
C ARG A 75 -3.68 -12.67 3.66
N GLY A 76 -4.25 -11.65 3.04
CA GLY A 76 -4.03 -11.39 1.61
C GLY A 76 -4.10 -9.92 1.24
N VAL A 77 -3.87 -9.65 -0.04
CA VAL A 77 -4.07 -8.35 -0.68
C VAL A 77 -4.73 -8.57 -2.03
N ARG A 78 -5.71 -7.74 -2.37
CA ARG A 78 -6.47 -7.85 -3.62
C ARG A 78 -6.64 -6.48 -4.25
N LEU A 79 -6.67 -6.39 -5.59
CA LEU A 79 -7.10 -5.19 -6.29
C LEU A 79 -8.62 -5.02 -6.17
N ARG A 80 -9.09 -3.78 -6.02
CA ARG A 80 -10.54 -3.48 -5.98
C ARG A 80 -11.18 -3.63 -7.35
N ASP A 81 -10.47 -3.19 -8.39
CA ASP A 81 -10.90 -3.30 -9.77
C ASP A 81 -10.22 -4.49 -10.47
N PRO A 82 -10.90 -5.17 -11.41
CA PRO A 82 -10.35 -6.35 -12.11
C PRO A 82 -9.22 -6.02 -13.11
N GLY A 83 -8.93 -4.73 -13.33
CA GLY A 83 -7.87 -4.28 -14.21
C GLY A 83 -6.51 -4.15 -13.50
N PRO A 84 -5.40 -4.01 -14.25
CA PRO A 84 -4.14 -3.62 -13.65
C PRO A 84 -4.33 -2.28 -12.92
N PRO A 85 -3.65 -2.06 -11.79
CA PRO A 85 -3.75 -0.78 -11.11
C PRO A 85 -3.34 0.31 -12.07
N ARG A 86 -4.11 1.41 -12.06
CA ARG A 86 -3.68 2.61 -12.76
C ARG A 86 -2.31 2.95 -12.22
N ARG A 87 -1.28 2.87 -13.07
CA ARG A 87 0.08 3.22 -12.66
C ARG A 87 0.00 4.64 -12.14
N MET A 88 0.12 4.79 -10.82
CA MET A 88 0.42 6.07 -10.21
C MET A 88 1.86 6.33 -10.61
N GLY A 89 2.02 6.92 -11.80
CA GLY A 89 3.32 7.30 -12.31
C GLY A 89 4.04 8.11 -11.25
N ARG A 90 5.36 7.94 -11.17
CA ARG A 90 6.19 8.97 -10.55
C ARG A 90 5.72 10.29 -11.15
N GLN A 91 5.52 11.31 -10.32
CA GLN A 91 5.03 12.63 -10.70
C GLN A 91 5.83 13.34 -11.82
N THR A 92 6.80 12.67 -12.43
CA THR A 92 7.61 13.08 -13.58
C THR A 92 6.93 12.91 -14.94
N ASP A 93 5.87 12.10 -15.09
CA ASP A 93 5.27 11.86 -16.42
C ASP A 93 4.13 12.84 -16.78
N ILE A 94 3.54 13.54 -15.80
CA ILE A 94 2.44 14.51 -16.05
C ILE A 94 2.95 15.79 -16.75
N ALA A 95 4.27 16.02 -16.77
CA ALA A 95 4.88 17.21 -17.36
C ALA A 95 5.19 17.09 -18.86
N ARG A 96 4.91 15.95 -19.51
CA ARG A 96 5.27 15.74 -20.93
C ARG A 96 4.12 15.87 -21.93
N ASP A 97 2.87 15.81 -21.48
CA ASP A 97 1.70 15.85 -22.37
C ASP A 97 1.07 17.25 -22.51
N GLY A 98 1.63 18.28 -21.85
CA GLY A 98 1.13 19.66 -21.87
C GLY A 98 1.83 20.62 -22.83
N ALA A 99 2.77 20.12 -23.64
CA ALA A 99 3.50 20.92 -24.63
C ALA A 99 3.37 20.28 -26.01
N SER A 100 2.23 20.51 -26.67
CA SER A 100 2.05 20.33 -28.12
C SER A 100 1.01 21.33 -28.59
#